data_AF-A0A452YCM6-F1
#
_entry.id   AF-A0A452YCM6-F1
#
_cell.length_a   1.000
_cell.length_b   1.000
_cell.length_c   1.000
_cell.angle_alpha   90.00
_cell.angle_beta   90.00
_cell.angle_gamma   90.00
#
_symmetry.space_group_name_H-M   'P 1'
#
loop_
_entity.id
_entity.type
_entity.pdbx_description
1 polymer ?
#
loop_
_entity_poly.entity_id
_entity_poly.type
_entity_poly.pdbx_seq_one_letter_code
_entity_poly.pdbx_strand_id
1 'polypeptide(L)'
;MDQPESSLPHAAVQKGQTPRREELVRLIAQSLYSLGYRKAAATLEAESGVPLYPPEHDRLLLDVMSGRWDACAATIDSLTGITERNRAVAEFLVWRGHFLELLGTGDAGLRLATEVLSRRIAPLAIDRRCVHWLARAVVTSEGAVAPEAVAECRIGLFLDLVEALPPWFRVPSGRLEHLVETAVIQQVASCIYHNLPDEVTLFEDHKCHEEQIPSDCTQV
;
A
#
# COMPACT_ATOMS: atom_id res chain seq x y z
N MET A 1 43.28 -28.91 35.84
CA MET A 1 41.96 -29.57 35.74
C MET A 1 40.92 -28.54 36.15
N ASP A 2 40.81 -27.43 35.42
CA ASP A 2 40.30 -27.30 34.03
C ASP A 2 38.81 -27.62 33.94
N GLN A 3 38.06 -26.58 33.59
CA GLN A 3 36.60 -26.46 33.53
C GLN A 3 35.95 -27.42 32.48
N PRO A 4 34.63 -27.35 32.27
CA PRO A 4 34.16 -26.34 31.32
C PRO A 4 32.95 -25.54 31.79
N GLU A 5 33.08 -24.23 31.63
CA GLU A 5 31.98 -23.27 31.52
C GLU A 5 31.04 -23.69 30.39
N SER A 6 29.76 -23.87 30.71
CA SER A 6 28.71 -24.06 29.72
C SER A 6 28.37 -22.71 29.09
N SER A 7 28.99 -22.43 27.94
CA SER A 7 28.69 -21.29 27.09
C SER A 7 27.25 -21.40 26.58
N LEU A 8 26.36 -20.52 27.07
CA LEU A 8 25.08 -20.27 26.41
C LEU A 8 25.37 -19.57 25.08
N PRO A 9 24.69 -19.95 23.98
CA PRO A 9 24.93 -19.36 22.69
C PRO A 9 24.46 -17.90 22.74
N HIS A 10 25.42 -16.99 22.62
CA HIS A 10 25.18 -15.58 22.31
C HIS A 10 24.24 -15.54 21.11
N ALA A 11 22.96 -15.19 21.35
CA ALA A 11 22.00 -14.99 20.29
C ALA A 11 22.64 -14.05 19.27
N ALA A 12 22.81 -14.53 18.05
CA ALA A 12 23.37 -13.75 16.97
C ALA A 12 22.54 -12.48 16.86
N VAL A 13 23.14 -11.34 17.24
CA VAL A 13 22.57 -10.02 17.01
C VAL A 13 22.38 -9.91 15.51
N GLN A 14 21.16 -10.13 15.05
CA GLN A 14 20.79 -9.81 13.68
C GLN A 14 21.16 -8.35 13.51
N LYS A 15 22.10 -8.05 12.60
CA LYS A 15 22.44 -6.67 12.24
C LYS A 15 21.14 -5.99 11.84
N GLY A 16 20.61 -5.16 12.74
CA GLY A 16 19.37 -4.43 12.50
C GLY A 16 19.54 -3.64 11.22
N GLN A 17 18.70 -3.93 10.22
CA GLN A 17 18.61 -3.05 9.07
C GLN A 17 18.10 -1.71 9.58
N THR A 18 18.91 -0.67 9.45
CA THR A 18 18.48 0.69 9.76
C THR A 18 17.37 1.07 8.76
N PRO A 19 16.23 1.59 9.24
CA PRO A 19 15.16 2.02 8.34
C PRO A 19 15.70 3.12 7.42
N ARG A 20 15.31 3.08 6.14
CA ARG A 20 15.70 4.12 5.19
C ARG A 20 15.09 5.44 5.65
N ARG A 21 15.91 6.49 5.71
CA ARG A 21 15.48 7.83 6.16
C ARG A 21 14.22 8.30 5.43
N GLU A 22 14.17 8.11 4.12
CA GLU A 22 13.03 8.52 3.29
C GLU A 22 11.72 7.82 3.71
N GLU A 23 11.76 6.49 3.87
CA GLU A 23 10.59 5.71 4.29
C GLU A 23 10.11 6.13 5.67
N LEU A 24 11.04 6.36 6.61
CA LEU A 24 10.70 6.82 7.96
C LEU A 24 10.04 8.20 7.94
N VAL A 25 10.57 9.15 7.16
CA VAL A 25 9.97 10.49 7.03
C VAL A 25 8.56 10.40 6.45
N ARG A 26 8.35 9.60 5.42
CA ARG A 26 7.03 9.40 4.79
C ARG A 26 6.04 8.75 5.75
N LEU A 27 6.47 7.79 6.56
CA LEU A 27 5.64 7.20 7.62
C LEU A 27 5.24 8.23 8.68
N ILE A 28 6.17 9.05 9.15
CA ILE A 28 5.87 10.12 10.12
C ILE A 28 4.89 11.14 9.52
N ALA A 29 5.13 11.59 8.28
CA ALA A 29 4.24 12.51 7.57
C ALA A 29 2.82 11.92 7.45
N GLN A 30 2.72 10.64 7.08
CA GLN A 30 1.45 9.92 6.98
C GLN A 30 0.70 9.91 8.32
N SER A 31 1.34 9.55 9.43
CA SER A 31 0.71 9.54 10.75
C SER A 31 0.29 10.94 11.20
N LEU A 32 1.11 11.98 10.92
CA LEU A 32 0.73 13.37 11.21
C LEU A 32 -0.54 13.78 10.44
N TYR A 33 -0.68 13.39 9.18
CA TYR A 33 -1.92 13.62 8.43
C TYR A 33 -3.10 12.86 9.03
N SER A 34 -2.94 11.59 9.41
CA SER A 34 -3.99 10.78 10.03
C SER A 34 -4.46 11.35 11.37
N LEU A 35 -3.56 11.93 12.17
CA LEU A 35 -3.87 12.60 13.43
C LEU A 35 -4.44 14.02 13.26
N GLY A 36 -4.51 14.53 12.03
CA GLY A 36 -5.05 15.87 11.73
C GLY A 36 -4.03 17.01 11.84
N TYR A 37 -2.75 16.72 12.10
CA TYR A 37 -1.66 17.69 12.17
C TYR A 37 -1.14 18.12 10.78
N ARG A 38 -2.06 18.53 9.90
CA ARG A 38 -1.77 18.85 8.48
C ARG A 38 -0.64 19.86 8.29
N LYS A 39 -0.56 20.89 9.14
CA LYS A 39 0.49 21.91 9.08
C LYS A 39 1.87 21.31 9.40
N ALA A 40 1.95 20.48 10.43
CA ALA A 40 3.20 19.84 10.83
C ALA A 40 3.69 18.85 9.76
N ALA A 41 2.77 18.07 9.17
CA ALA A 41 3.10 17.17 8.07
C ALA A 41 3.67 17.94 6.85
N ALA A 42 2.99 19.01 6.43
CA ALA A 42 3.46 19.84 5.31
C ALA A 42 4.82 20.51 5.60
N THR A 43 5.06 20.98 6.83
CA THR A 43 6.36 21.51 7.24
C THR A 43 7.44 20.43 7.20
N LEU A 44 7.15 19.21 7.68
CA LEU A 44 8.08 18.09 7.65
C LEU A 44 8.47 17.73 6.21
N GLU A 45 7.52 17.67 5.28
CA GLU A 45 7.81 17.43 3.85
C GLU A 45 8.72 18.52 3.27
N ALA A 46 8.43 19.80 3.58
CA ALA A 46 9.22 20.93 3.11
C ALA A 46 10.63 20.96 3.67
N GLU A 47 10.81 20.73 4.97
CA GLU A 47 12.12 20.74 5.64
C GLU A 47 12.97 19.51 5.30
N SER A 48 12.33 18.35 5.16
CA SER A 48 13.03 17.10 4.85
C SER A 48 13.38 16.95 3.37
N GLY A 49 12.67 17.68 2.49
CA GLY A 49 12.72 17.52 1.03
C GLY A 49 12.09 16.22 0.54
N VAL A 50 11.35 15.51 1.39
CA VAL A 50 10.74 14.21 1.08
C VAL A 50 9.22 14.37 1.06
N PRO A 51 8.58 14.39 -0.12
CA PRO A 51 7.13 14.45 -0.19
C PRO A 51 6.49 13.13 0.27
N LEU A 52 5.26 13.18 0.77
CA LEU A 52 4.53 11.98 1.20
C LEU A 52 4.31 11.01 0.05
N TYR A 53 4.05 11.51 -1.15
CA TYR A 53 3.87 10.74 -2.37
C TYR A 53 4.85 11.19 -3.44
N PRO A 54 5.32 10.27 -4.31
CA PRO A 54 6.16 10.65 -5.45
C PRO A 54 5.36 11.53 -6.43
N PRO A 55 6.01 12.41 -7.21
CA PRO A 55 5.30 13.32 -8.13
C PRO A 55 4.45 12.59 -9.18
N GLU A 56 4.83 11.36 -9.53
CA GLU A 56 4.07 10.48 -10.42
C GLU A 56 2.71 10.08 -9.84
N HIS A 57 2.57 10.04 -8.51
CA HIS A 57 1.28 9.79 -7.84
C HIS A 57 0.29 10.91 -8.14
N ASP A 58 0.68 12.17 -7.94
CA ASP A 58 -0.19 13.32 -8.17
C ASP A 58 -0.47 13.54 -9.65
N ARG A 59 0.52 13.25 -10.51
CA ARG A 59 0.32 13.27 -11.97
C ARG A 59 -0.69 12.21 -12.40
N LEU A 60 -0.56 10.98 -11.90
CA LEU A 60 -1.47 9.89 -12.20
C LEU A 60 -2.89 10.20 -11.71
N LEU A 61 -3.03 10.76 -10.50
CA LEU A 61 -4.32 11.21 -9.97
C LEU A 61 -4.97 12.23 -10.93
N LEU A 62 -4.22 13.27 -11.30
CA LEU A 62 -4.72 14.31 -12.19
C LEU A 62 -5.10 13.77 -13.57
N ASP A 63 -4.27 12.90 -14.16
CA ASP A 63 -4.50 12.29 -15.46
C ASP A 63 -5.74 11.38 -15.46
N VAL A 64 -5.91 10.56 -14.41
CA VAL A 64 -7.10 9.70 -14.24
C VAL A 64 -8.35 10.57 -14.10
N MET A 65 -8.34 11.57 -13.21
CA MET A 65 -9.49 12.45 -13.02
C MET A 65 -9.84 13.23 -14.30
N SER A 66 -8.84 13.57 -15.11
CA SER A 66 -9.02 14.28 -16.38
C SER A 66 -9.36 13.36 -17.56
N GLY A 67 -9.31 12.04 -17.41
CA GLY A 67 -9.52 11.08 -18.49
C GLY A 67 -8.41 11.10 -19.55
N ARG A 68 -7.17 11.44 -19.17
CA ARG A 68 -6.00 11.42 -20.05
C ARG A 68 -5.34 10.04 -20.04
N TRP A 69 -6.02 9.05 -20.61
CA TRP A 69 -5.65 7.63 -20.52
C TRP A 69 -4.25 7.30 -21.03
N ASP A 70 -3.85 7.89 -22.17
CA ASP A 70 -2.49 7.73 -22.69
C ASP A 70 -1.42 8.31 -21.76
N ALA A 71 -1.72 9.43 -21.08
CA ALA A 71 -0.81 10.04 -20.10
C ALA A 71 -0.70 9.18 -18.83
N CYS A 72 -1.80 8.54 -18.40
CA CYS A 72 -1.77 7.55 -17.33
C CYS A 72 -0.84 6.39 -17.68
N ALA A 73 -1.02 5.79 -18.87
CA ALA A 73 -0.18 4.68 -19.34
C ALA A 73 1.30 5.08 -19.44
N ALA A 74 1.60 6.26 -20.01
CA ALA A 74 2.97 6.78 -20.07
C ALA A 74 3.59 7.03 -18.68
N THR A 75 2.78 7.47 -17.71
CA THR A 75 3.24 7.65 -16.32
C THR A 75 3.57 6.29 -15.70
N ILE A 76 2.70 5.29 -15.87
CA ILE A 76 2.95 3.92 -15.42
C ILE A 76 4.25 3.39 -16.06
N ASP A 77 4.41 3.53 -17.38
CA ASP A 77 5.60 3.16 -18.15
C ASP A 77 6.89 3.76 -17.61
N SER A 78 6.85 5.02 -17.19
CA SER A 78 8.01 5.71 -16.63
C SER A 78 8.38 5.28 -15.20
N LEU A 79 7.52 4.57 -14.48
CA LEU A 79 7.82 4.14 -13.10
C LEU A 79 8.98 3.14 -13.08
N THR A 80 9.99 3.47 -12.29
CA THR A 80 11.14 2.59 -12.02
C THR A 80 10.89 1.70 -10.81
N GLY A 81 11.48 0.50 -10.78
CA GLY A 81 11.36 -0.39 -9.61
C GLY A 81 9.98 -1.06 -9.46
N ILE A 82 9.19 -1.09 -10.52
CA ILE A 82 7.97 -1.92 -10.63
C ILE A 82 8.25 -3.14 -11.49
N THR A 83 7.59 -4.26 -11.19
CA THR A 83 7.69 -5.47 -12.01
C THR A 83 6.87 -5.32 -13.29
N GLU A 84 7.24 -6.03 -14.36
CA GLU A 84 6.46 -6.09 -15.60
C GLU A 84 5.01 -6.54 -15.36
N ARG A 85 4.81 -7.43 -14.37
CA ARG A 85 3.47 -7.86 -13.97
C ARG A 85 2.67 -6.69 -13.37
N ASN A 86 3.24 -5.94 -12.43
CA ASN A 86 2.54 -4.81 -11.81
C ASN A 86 2.25 -3.71 -12.84
N ARG A 87 3.21 -3.46 -13.75
CA ARG A 87 3.05 -2.55 -14.87
C ARG A 87 1.85 -2.95 -15.73
N ALA A 88 1.83 -4.19 -16.21
CA ALA A 88 0.75 -4.69 -17.05
C ALA A 88 -0.61 -4.71 -16.32
N VAL A 89 -0.65 -4.98 -15.01
CA VAL A 89 -1.88 -4.89 -14.19
C VAL A 89 -2.37 -3.44 -14.11
N ALA A 90 -1.47 -2.50 -13.82
CA ALA A 90 -1.83 -1.08 -13.73
C ALA A 90 -2.31 -0.53 -15.09
N GLU A 91 -1.62 -0.84 -16.18
CA GLU A 91 -2.07 -0.50 -17.53
C GLU A 91 -3.43 -1.11 -17.85
N PHE A 92 -3.64 -2.39 -17.49
CA PHE A 92 -4.93 -3.04 -17.68
C PHE A 92 -6.05 -2.30 -16.95
N LEU A 93 -5.82 -1.86 -15.71
CA LEU A 93 -6.80 -1.09 -14.94
C LEU A 93 -7.16 0.22 -15.64
N VAL A 94 -6.15 0.98 -16.12
CA VAL A 94 -6.35 2.24 -16.88
C VAL A 94 -7.20 1.99 -18.12
N TRP A 95 -6.81 1.01 -18.96
CA TRP A 95 -7.52 0.74 -20.21
C TRP A 95 -8.90 0.13 -19.98
N ARG A 96 -9.09 -0.66 -18.92
CA ARG A 96 -10.40 -1.16 -18.48
C ARG A 96 -11.31 0.00 -18.10
N GLY A 97 -10.84 0.95 -17.30
CA GLY A 97 -11.61 2.15 -16.94
C GLY A 97 -12.03 2.94 -18.17
N HIS A 98 -11.08 3.23 -19.07
CA HIS A 98 -11.37 3.91 -20.34
C HIS A 98 -12.41 3.16 -21.19
N PHE A 99 -12.26 1.84 -21.32
CA PHE A 99 -13.17 0.98 -22.07
C PHE A 99 -14.60 1.06 -21.53
N LEU A 100 -14.79 0.96 -20.21
CA LEU A 100 -16.11 0.98 -19.58
C LEU A 100 -16.77 2.37 -19.66
N GLU A 101 -15.98 3.44 -19.61
CA GLU A 101 -16.47 4.79 -19.89
C GLU A 101 -16.92 4.95 -21.35
N LEU A 102 -16.17 4.41 -22.31
CA LEU A 102 -16.56 4.44 -23.72
C LEU A 102 -17.86 3.67 -23.96
N LEU A 103 -18.04 2.49 -23.34
CA LEU A 103 -19.32 1.77 -23.41
C LEU A 103 -20.50 2.57 -22.87
N GLY A 104 -20.27 3.41 -21.86
CA GLY A 104 -21.27 4.32 -21.29
C GLY A 104 -21.77 5.41 -22.23
N THR A 105 -21.02 5.71 -23.31
CA THR A 105 -21.39 6.75 -24.29
C THR A 105 -22.34 6.25 -25.40
N GLY A 106 -22.77 4.98 -25.33
CA GLY A 106 -23.66 4.37 -26.33
C GLY A 106 -22.94 4.02 -27.64
N ASP A 107 -23.70 4.01 -28.75
CA ASP A 107 -23.21 3.52 -30.05
C ASP A 107 -21.95 4.23 -30.56
N ALA A 108 -21.79 5.52 -30.23
CA ALA A 108 -20.62 6.31 -30.61
C ALA A 108 -19.32 5.80 -29.97
N GLY A 109 -19.40 5.27 -28.75
CA GLY A 109 -18.27 4.74 -28.01
C GLY A 109 -17.92 3.31 -28.34
N LEU A 110 -18.86 2.53 -28.90
CA LEU A 110 -18.69 1.10 -29.14
C LEU A 110 -17.48 0.77 -30.02
N ARG A 111 -17.30 1.56 -31.11
CA ARG A 111 -16.16 1.41 -32.02
C ARG A 111 -14.83 1.69 -31.30
N LEU A 112 -14.77 2.75 -30.51
CA LEU A 112 -13.57 3.13 -29.75
C LEU A 112 -13.28 2.11 -28.65
N ALA A 113 -14.30 1.62 -27.95
CA ALA A 113 -14.16 0.59 -26.91
C ALA A 113 -13.57 -0.70 -27.52
N THR A 114 -14.06 -1.12 -28.68
CA THR A 114 -13.52 -2.28 -29.40
C THR A 114 -12.06 -2.07 -29.82
N GLU A 115 -11.70 -0.85 -30.23
CA GLU A 115 -10.32 -0.50 -30.54
C GLU A 115 -9.41 -0.56 -29.30
N VAL A 116 -9.85 -0.03 -28.16
CA VAL A 116 -9.12 -0.12 -26.88
C VAL A 116 -8.95 -1.58 -26.45
N LEU A 117 -10.01 -2.38 -26.53
CA LEU A 117 -9.96 -3.80 -26.19
C LEU A 117 -8.93 -4.57 -27.03
N SER A 118 -8.94 -4.33 -28.35
CA SER A 118 -8.06 -5.04 -29.28
C SER A 118 -6.61 -4.56 -29.27
N ARG A 119 -6.39 -3.24 -29.18
CA ARG A 119 -5.05 -2.63 -29.32
C ARG A 119 -4.33 -2.40 -28.01
N ARG A 120 -5.06 -2.19 -26.91
CA ARG A 120 -4.47 -1.83 -25.61
C ARG A 120 -4.63 -2.96 -24.59
N ILE A 121 -5.79 -3.58 -24.50
CA ILE A 121 -6.07 -4.59 -23.45
C ILE A 121 -5.58 -5.99 -23.84
N ALA A 122 -5.96 -6.49 -25.01
CA ALA A 122 -5.62 -7.86 -25.43
C ALA A 122 -4.10 -8.15 -25.45
N PRO A 123 -3.21 -7.21 -25.85
CA PRO A 123 -1.77 -7.45 -25.83
C PRO A 123 -1.15 -7.58 -24.43
N LEU A 124 -1.77 -7.05 -23.38
CA LEU A 124 -1.23 -7.09 -22.00
C LEU A 124 -1.20 -8.50 -21.40
N ALA A 125 -1.95 -9.44 -21.99
CA ALA A 125 -1.94 -10.86 -21.64
C ALA A 125 -2.11 -11.19 -20.13
N ILE A 126 -2.78 -10.32 -19.36
CA ILE A 126 -3.00 -10.46 -17.90
C ILE A 126 -3.86 -11.68 -17.57
N ASP A 127 -5.07 -11.73 -18.11
CA ASP A 127 -6.00 -12.85 -17.95
C ASP A 127 -6.95 -12.89 -19.14
N ARG A 128 -7.01 -14.05 -19.81
CA ARG A 128 -7.92 -14.30 -20.93
C ARG A 128 -9.38 -14.18 -20.51
N ARG A 129 -9.72 -14.55 -19.27
CA ARG A 129 -11.10 -14.46 -18.76
C ARG A 129 -11.56 -13.01 -18.67
N CYS A 130 -10.70 -12.11 -18.23
CA CYS A 130 -10.98 -10.67 -18.20
C CYS A 130 -11.22 -10.12 -19.61
N VAL A 131 -10.39 -10.50 -20.59
CA VAL A 131 -10.58 -10.07 -21.99
C VAL A 131 -11.89 -10.60 -22.57
N HIS A 132 -12.23 -11.86 -22.30
CA HIS A 132 -13.50 -12.45 -22.74
C HIS A 132 -14.71 -11.77 -22.10
N TRP A 133 -14.62 -11.43 -20.82
CA TRP A 133 -15.67 -10.67 -20.14
C TRP A 133 -15.86 -9.27 -20.76
N LEU A 134 -14.76 -8.54 -21.01
CA LEU A 134 -14.83 -7.24 -21.69
C LEU A 134 -15.40 -7.34 -23.11
N ALA A 135 -15.02 -8.38 -23.87
CA ALA A 135 -15.59 -8.63 -25.19
C ALA A 135 -17.11 -8.89 -25.13
N ARG A 136 -17.59 -9.58 -24.08
CA ARG A 136 -19.03 -9.77 -23.84
C ARG A 136 -19.71 -8.44 -23.50
N ALA A 137 -19.07 -7.59 -22.69
CA ALA A 137 -19.59 -6.29 -22.28
C ALA A 137 -19.88 -5.36 -23.47
N VAL A 138 -19.19 -5.51 -24.60
CA VAL A 138 -19.51 -4.81 -25.87
C VAL A 138 -20.94 -5.04 -26.31
N VAL A 139 -21.50 -6.24 -26.06
CA VAL A 139 -22.87 -6.61 -26.46
C VAL A 139 -23.88 -6.38 -25.34
N THR A 140 -23.50 -6.64 -24.09
CA THR A 140 -24.41 -6.59 -22.94
C THR A 140 -24.44 -5.23 -22.24
N SER A 141 -23.50 -4.33 -22.56
CA SER A 141 -23.23 -3.08 -21.84
C SER A 141 -22.96 -3.28 -20.34
N GLU A 142 -22.50 -4.47 -19.96
CA GLU A 142 -22.21 -4.81 -18.56
C GLU A 142 -21.03 -3.98 -18.05
N GLY A 143 -21.22 -3.29 -16.92
CA GLY A 143 -20.20 -2.42 -16.33
C GLY A 143 -19.99 -1.09 -17.05
N ALA A 144 -20.80 -0.76 -18.07
CA ALA A 144 -20.76 0.55 -18.71
C ALA A 144 -20.99 1.68 -17.68
N VAL A 145 -20.15 2.70 -17.72
CA VAL A 145 -20.18 3.79 -16.74
C VAL A 145 -21.12 4.90 -17.23
N ALA A 146 -22.19 5.15 -16.50
CA ALA A 146 -23.09 6.26 -16.80
C ALA A 146 -22.37 7.62 -16.61
N PRO A 147 -22.70 8.67 -17.38
CA PRO A 147 -22.04 9.98 -17.31
C PRO A 147 -21.94 10.56 -15.89
N GLU A 148 -22.98 10.39 -15.08
CA GLU A 148 -23.07 10.82 -13.69
C GLU A 148 -22.15 10.05 -12.74
N ALA A 149 -21.77 8.83 -13.09
CA ALA A 149 -20.93 7.95 -12.27
C ALA A 149 -19.43 8.03 -12.63
N VAL A 150 -19.06 8.73 -13.72
CA VAL A 150 -17.67 8.80 -14.21
C VAL A 150 -16.70 9.27 -13.13
N ALA A 151 -17.05 10.31 -12.38
CA ALA A 151 -16.19 10.83 -11.33
C ALA A 151 -15.92 9.80 -10.22
N GLU A 152 -16.97 9.11 -9.76
CA GLU A 152 -16.87 8.08 -8.73
C GLU A 152 -16.07 6.86 -9.23
N CYS A 153 -16.33 6.40 -10.47
CA CYS A 153 -15.58 5.31 -11.09
C CYS A 153 -14.10 5.63 -11.26
N ARG A 154 -13.76 6.89 -11.60
CA ARG A 154 -12.36 7.33 -11.69
C ARG A 154 -11.67 7.36 -10.33
N ILE A 155 -12.38 7.75 -9.26
CA ILE A 155 -11.84 7.68 -7.88
C ILE A 155 -11.55 6.22 -7.52
N GLY A 156 -12.49 5.31 -7.77
CA GLY A 156 -12.29 3.88 -7.56
C GLY A 156 -11.11 3.32 -8.37
N LEU A 157 -11.00 3.68 -9.65
CA LEU A 157 -9.88 3.30 -10.50
C LEU A 157 -8.53 3.79 -9.94
N PHE A 158 -8.46 5.02 -9.46
CA PHE A 158 -7.22 5.53 -8.86
C PHE A 158 -6.82 4.74 -7.61
N LEU A 159 -7.78 4.40 -6.75
CA LEU A 159 -7.52 3.56 -5.57
C LEU A 159 -7.04 2.15 -5.96
N ASP A 160 -7.66 1.52 -6.97
CA ASP A 160 -7.22 0.23 -7.52
C ASP A 160 -5.78 0.31 -8.07
N LEU A 161 -5.43 1.41 -8.75
CA LEU A 161 -4.08 1.64 -9.27
C LEU A 161 -3.04 1.76 -8.16
N VAL A 162 -3.35 2.55 -7.12
CA VAL A 162 -2.47 2.73 -5.97
C VAL A 162 -2.25 1.40 -5.25
N GLU A 163 -3.28 0.54 -5.14
CA GLU A 163 -3.16 -0.79 -4.54
C GLU A 163 -2.31 -1.76 -5.37
N ALA A 164 -2.39 -1.68 -6.71
CA ALA A 164 -1.62 -2.54 -7.62
C ALA A 164 -0.12 -2.14 -7.71
N LEU A 165 0.21 -0.89 -7.39
CA LEU A 165 1.57 -0.38 -7.44
C LEU A 165 2.36 -0.69 -6.15
N PRO A 166 3.71 -0.68 -6.19
CA PRO A 166 4.49 -1.11 -5.04
C PRO A 166 4.35 -0.22 -3.80
N PRO A 167 4.76 -0.73 -2.61
CA PRO A 167 4.64 0.00 -1.34
C PRO A 167 5.42 1.31 -1.24
N TRP A 168 6.32 1.63 -2.17
CA TRP A 168 6.97 2.96 -2.21
C TRP A 168 6.07 3.99 -2.92
N PHE A 169 5.14 3.56 -3.77
CA PHE A 169 4.21 4.44 -4.46
C PHE A 169 3.05 4.86 -3.55
N ARG A 170 2.71 4.01 -2.56
CA ARG A 170 1.64 4.24 -1.58
C ARG A 170 2.17 4.21 -0.15
N VAL A 171 1.70 5.09 0.73
CA VAL A 171 1.99 4.98 2.17
C VAL A 171 0.68 4.65 2.88
N PRO A 172 0.50 3.42 3.40
CA PRO A 172 -0.75 3.05 4.04
C PRO A 172 -1.04 3.89 5.30
N SER A 173 -2.28 4.37 5.38
CA SER A 173 -3.15 4.33 6.57
C SER A 173 -2.56 3.69 7.84
N GLY A 174 -1.93 4.43 8.76
CA GLY A 174 -1.63 3.89 10.10
C GLY A 174 -0.44 2.92 10.14
N ARG A 175 0.45 2.98 9.14
CA ARG A 175 1.56 2.03 9.02
C ARG A 175 2.58 2.17 10.16
N LEU A 176 2.85 3.39 10.63
CA LEU A 176 3.78 3.61 11.75
C LEU A 176 3.21 3.03 13.05
N GLU A 177 1.92 3.27 13.29
CA GLU A 177 1.16 2.78 14.43
C GLU A 177 1.19 1.25 14.48
N HIS A 178 0.95 0.60 13.35
CA HIS A 178 1.04 -0.86 13.24
C HIS A 178 2.47 -1.40 13.46
N LEU A 179 3.51 -0.68 12.99
CA LEU A 179 4.90 -1.06 13.26
C LEU A 179 5.24 -0.94 14.74
N VAL A 180 4.79 0.12 15.40
CA VAL A 180 4.95 0.33 16.86
C VAL A 180 4.20 -0.75 17.64
N GLU A 181 2.95 -1.03 17.28
CA GLU A 181 2.14 -2.11 17.88
C GLU A 181 2.83 -3.47 17.75
N THR A 182 3.33 -3.79 16.56
CA THR A 182 4.06 -5.05 16.33
C THR A 182 5.33 -5.12 17.18
N ALA A 183 6.06 -4.00 17.32
CA ALA A 183 7.26 -3.95 18.15
C ALA A 183 6.92 -4.19 19.63
N VAL A 184 5.84 -3.57 20.13
CA VAL A 184 5.35 -3.79 21.50
C VAL A 184 4.96 -5.24 21.73
N ILE A 185 4.18 -5.84 20.82
CA ILE A 185 3.79 -7.26 20.90
C ILE A 185 5.04 -8.14 20.97
N GLN A 186 6.05 -7.87 20.14
CA GLN A 186 7.29 -8.63 20.12
C GLN A 186 8.10 -8.47 21.42
N GLN A 187 8.16 -7.27 21.99
CA GLN A 187 8.83 -7.02 23.27
C GLN A 187 8.16 -7.79 24.40
N VAL A 188 6.83 -7.74 24.48
CA VAL A 188 6.03 -8.47 25.47
C VAL A 188 6.22 -9.98 25.31
N ALA A 189 6.13 -10.51 24.08
CA ALA A 189 6.32 -11.93 23.79
C ALA A 189 7.74 -12.42 24.10
N SER A 190 8.73 -11.53 24.09
CA SER A 190 10.13 -11.85 24.43
C SER A 190 10.44 -11.67 25.92
N CYS A 191 9.47 -11.20 26.73
CA CYS A 191 9.65 -10.99 28.15
C CYS A 191 9.51 -12.31 28.92
N ILE A 192 10.56 -12.68 29.65
CA ILE A 192 10.65 -13.95 30.39
C ILE A 192 9.63 -14.02 31.53
N TYR A 193 9.33 -12.88 32.14
CA TYR A 193 8.56 -12.81 33.39
C TYR A 193 7.14 -12.26 33.22
N HIS A 194 6.67 -12.10 31.97
CA HIS A 194 5.36 -11.54 31.72
C HIS A 194 4.24 -12.54 32.05
N ASN A 195 3.53 -12.29 33.15
CA ASN A 195 2.45 -13.15 33.65
C ASN A 195 1.12 -12.40 33.88
N LEU A 196 1.11 -11.07 33.79
CA LEU A 196 -0.05 -10.22 34.04
C LEU A 196 -0.22 -9.18 32.91
N PRO A 197 -1.45 -8.72 32.64
CA PRO A 197 -1.69 -7.60 31.74
C PRO A 197 -1.23 -6.28 32.39
N ASP A 198 0.08 -6.04 32.38
CA ASP A 198 0.69 -4.77 32.83
C ASP A 198 0.48 -3.65 31.80
N GLU A 199 0.50 -2.39 32.26
CA GLU A 199 0.52 -1.23 31.36
C GLU A 199 1.86 -1.17 30.60
N VAL A 200 1.79 -1.27 29.26
CA VAL A 200 2.97 -1.19 28.41
C VAL A 200 3.18 0.26 27.96
N THR A 201 4.39 0.77 28.17
CA THR A 201 4.81 2.11 27.75
C THR A 201 5.58 2.05 26.44
N LEU A 202 5.49 3.10 25.62
CA LEU A 202 6.29 3.27 24.40
C LEU A 202 7.62 4.00 24.64
N PHE A 203 7.83 4.54 25.85
CA PHE A 203 9.01 5.36 26.17
C PHE A 203 10.23 4.52 26.57
N GLU A 204 10.02 3.26 26.96
CA GLU A 204 11.07 2.30 27.31
C GLU A 204 10.66 0.88 26.87
N ASP A 205 11.64 0.01 26.68
CA ASP A 205 11.38 -1.39 26.31
C ASP A 205 10.67 -2.13 27.45
N HIS A 206 9.65 -2.92 27.10
CA HIS A 206 8.90 -3.71 28.08
C HIS A 206 9.79 -4.70 28.84
N LYS A 207 9.76 -4.64 30.18
CA LYS A 207 10.46 -5.56 31.09
C LYS A 207 9.61 -5.80 32.34
N CYS A 208 9.26 -7.05 32.58
CA CYS A 208 8.63 -7.47 33.84
C CYS A 208 9.71 -7.90 34.84
N HIS A 209 9.46 -7.69 36.13
CA HIS A 209 10.36 -8.11 37.20
C HIS A 209 10.08 -9.54 37.65
N GLU A 210 11.11 -10.25 38.12
CA GLU A 210 11.01 -11.65 38.61
C GLU A 210 10.02 -11.80 39.78
N GLU A 211 9.81 -10.72 40.54
CA GLU A 211 8.85 -10.64 41.66
C GLU A 211 7.38 -10.81 41.22
N GLN A 212 7.08 -10.69 39.92
CA GLN A 212 5.72 -10.85 39.37
C GLN A 212 5.40 -12.31 38.99
N ILE A 213 6.32 -13.26 39.23
CA ILE A 213 6.03 -14.69 39.08
C ILE A 213 5.24 -15.15 40.32
N PRO A 214 4.09 -15.83 40.16
CA PRO A 214 3.38 -16.42 41.29
C PRO A 214 4.28 -17.42 42.04
N SER A 215 4.76 -17.03 43.21
CA SER A 215 5.63 -17.85 44.07
C SER A 215 4.87 -18.62 45.16
N ASP A 216 3.63 -18.19 45.46
CA ASP A 216 2.82 -18.75 46.52
C ASP A 216 1.67 -19.59 45.96
N CYS A 217 1.64 -20.88 46.29
CA CYS A 217 0.53 -21.77 45.98
C CYS A 217 -0.50 -21.75 47.13
N THR A 218 -1.73 -21.31 46.85
CA THR A 218 -2.89 -21.52 47.73
C THR A 218 -3.68 -22.74 47.25
N GLN A 219 -3.80 -23.75 48.10
CA GLN A 219 -4.60 -24.94 47.82
C GLN A 219 -6.07 -24.65 48.13
N VAL A 220 -6.95 -24.87 47.16
CA VAL A 220 -8.42 -24.83 47.32
C VAL A 220 -8.91 -26.21 47.76
#